data_AF-A0AAU4I3S9-F1
#
_entry.id   AF-A0AAU4I3S9-F1
#
_cell.length_a   1.000
_cell.length_b   1.000
_cell.length_c   1.000
_cell.angle_alpha   90.00
_cell.angle_beta   90.00
_cell.angle_gamma   90.00
#
_symmetry.space_group_name_H-M   'P 1'
#
loop_
_entity.id
_entity.type
_entity.pdbx_description
1 polymer ?
#
loop_
_entity_poly.entity_id
_entity_poly.type
_entity_poly.pdbx_seq_one_letter_code
_entity_poly.pdbx_strand_id
1 'polypeptide(L)'
;MIRPRHPAPGKAADAGCHGRRGRGPSGARRRRPTPECGWDQAAFRCGRCGAEHTATTEADYLKAIGVHGDAHAVWDRLNAIERSGVASILRTILSAPDLAAELLALADRQPAETGTGEAHRRRPAPPADKKGRAGRAPGPRRPAAGGDGDR
;
A
#
# COMPACT_ATOMS: atom_id res chain seq x y z
N MET A 1 2.03 12.22 -42.46
CA MET A 1 1.84 10.81 -42.06
C MET A 1 3.20 10.20 -41.75
N ILE A 2 3.56 10.12 -40.47
CA ILE A 2 4.88 9.62 -40.02
C ILE A 2 4.63 8.27 -39.36
N ARG A 3 5.17 7.19 -39.95
CA ARG A 3 5.10 5.83 -39.39
C ARG A 3 5.96 5.74 -38.12
N PRO A 4 5.49 5.14 -37.02
CA PRO A 4 6.35 4.83 -35.89
C PRO A 4 7.33 3.70 -36.27
N ARG A 5 8.63 3.95 -36.10
CA ARG A 5 9.67 2.92 -36.14
C ARG A 5 9.52 2.05 -34.90
N HIS A 6 9.16 0.78 -35.09
CA HIS A 6 9.30 -0.25 -34.06
C HIS A 6 10.77 -0.37 -33.64
N PRO A 7 11.11 -0.33 -32.34
CA PRO A 7 12.39 -0.83 -31.88
C PRO A 7 12.43 -2.36 -32.04
N ALA A 8 13.57 -2.86 -32.51
CA ALA A 8 13.80 -4.28 -32.76
C ALA A 8 13.58 -5.12 -31.48
N PRO A 9 13.01 -6.34 -31.57
CA PRO A 9 13.02 -7.26 -30.46
C PRO A 9 14.47 -7.65 -30.15
N GLY A 10 14.95 -7.19 -28.99
CA GLY A 10 16.17 -7.70 -28.37
C GLY A 10 16.04 -9.22 -28.22
N LYS A 11 17.11 -9.91 -28.61
CA LYS A 11 17.16 -11.36 -28.78
C LYS A 11 16.62 -12.10 -27.56
N ALA A 12 15.64 -12.98 -27.81
CA ALA A 12 15.36 -14.08 -26.90
C ALA A 12 16.65 -14.89 -26.76
N ALA A 13 17.20 -14.94 -25.54
CA ALA A 13 18.27 -15.86 -25.22
C ALA A 13 17.71 -17.29 -25.30
N ASP A 14 18.47 -18.10 -26.02
CA ASP A 14 18.25 -19.50 -26.39
C ASP A 14 17.92 -20.37 -25.16
N ALA A 15 16.67 -20.81 -25.02
CA ALA A 15 16.27 -21.83 -24.05
C ALA A 15 16.58 -23.25 -24.59
N GLY A 16 17.84 -23.51 -24.90
CA GLY A 16 18.32 -24.79 -25.42
C GLY A 16 18.62 -25.83 -24.34
N CYS A 17 17.62 -26.29 -23.58
CA CYS A 17 17.78 -27.44 -22.67
C CYS A 17 17.46 -28.77 -23.37
N HIS A 18 18.25 -29.17 -24.36
CA HIS A 18 18.17 -30.51 -24.96
C HIS A 18 19.15 -31.50 -24.31
N GLY A 19 18.73 -32.10 -23.19
CA GLY A 19 19.41 -33.24 -22.56
C GLY A 19 18.78 -34.57 -22.96
N ARG A 20 19.42 -35.30 -23.89
CA ARG A 20 19.00 -36.63 -24.39
C ARG A 20 18.98 -37.69 -23.28
N ARG A 21 18.02 -38.61 -23.38
CA ARG A 21 17.87 -39.80 -22.52
C ARG A 21 19.09 -40.72 -22.65
N GLY A 22 19.78 -41.00 -21.54
CA GLY A 22 20.79 -42.05 -21.42
C GLY A 22 20.45 -42.97 -20.26
N ARG A 23 20.26 -44.26 -20.55
CA ARG A 23 19.91 -45.35 -19.63
C ARG A 23 21.22 -46.01 -19.16
N GLY A 24 21.48 -46.07 -17.84
CA GLY A 24 22.62 -46.82 -17.26
C GLY A 24 22.77 -46.64 -15.74
N PRO A 25 23.25 -47.64 -14.98
CA PRO A 25 22.80 -47.86 -13.59
C PRO A 25 23.76 -47.39 -12.48
N SER A 26 23.18 -47.27 -11.28
CA SER A 26 23.78 -47.33 -9.94
C SER A 26 25.10 -46.60 -9.69
N GLY A 27 24.97 -45.36 -9.21
CA GLY A 27 25.97 -44.69 -8.41
C GLY A 27 25.30 -43.50 -7.73
N ALA A 28 25.36 -43.45 -6.39
CA ALA A 28 24.80 -42.36 -5.58
C ALA A 28 25.54 -41.04 -5.87
N ARG A 29 25.23 -40.43 -7.01
CA ARG A 29 25.59 -39.04 -7.28
C ARG A 29 24.62 -38.21 -6.46
N ARG A 30 25.13 -37.47 -5.49
CA ARG A 30 24.40 -36.33 -4.91
C ARG A 30 23.76 -35.60 -6.09
N ARG A 31 22.42 -35.57 -6.14
CA ARG A 31 21.72 -34.72 -7.10
C ARG A 31 22.23 -33.31 -6.82
N ARG A 32 23.08 -32.78 -7.71
CA ARG A 32 23.31 -31.34 -7.77
C ARG A 32 21.90 -30.75 -7.92
N PRO A 33 21.46 -29.82 -7.07
CA PRO A 33 20.21 -29.12 -7.34
C PRO A 33 20.35 -28.59 -8.75
N THR A 34 19.41 -28.98 -9.62
CA THR A 34 19.25 -28.28 -10.90
C THR A 34 19.16 -26.81 -10.54
N PRO A 35 19.98 -25.92 -11.13
CA PRO A 35 19.72 -24.50 -10.96
C PRO A 35 18.25 -24.35 -11.34
N GLU A 36 17.44 -23.85 -10.41
CA GLU A 36 16.10 -23.37 -10.78
C GLU A 36 16.32 -22.53 -12.03
N CYS A 37 15.62 -22.85 -13.11
CA CYS A 37 15.80 -22.12 -14.36
C CYS A 37 15.47 -20.66 -14.02
N GLY A 38 16.52 -19.87 -13.81
CA GLY A 38 16.47 -18.70 -12.94
C GLY A 38 16.12 -17.46 -13.73
N TRP A 39 15.40 -16.55 -13.09
CA TRP A 39 15.33 -15.15 -13.49
C TRP A 39 16.75 -14.57 -13.47
N ASP A 40 17.32 -14.30 -14.64
CA ASP A 40 18.64 -13.70 -14.80
C ASP A 40 18.55 -12.17 -14.77
N GLN A 41 17.55 -11.61 -15.46
CA GLN A 41 17.20 -10.19 -15.44
C GLN A 41 15.86 -9.96 -16.16
N ALA A 42 15.05 -9.01 -15.70
CA ALA A 42 13.88 -8.53 -16.43
C ALA A 42 13.87 -7.00 -16.51
N ALA A 43 13.52 -6.48 -17.69
CA ALA A 43 13.34 -5.06 -17.93
C ALA A 43 11.86 -4.74 -18.16
N PHE A 44 11.34 -3.78 -17.43
CA PHE A 44 10.02 -3.20 -17.60
C PHE A 44 10.16 -1.77 -18.13
N ARG A 45 9.32 -1.40 -19.10
CA ARG A 45 9.15 -0.03 -19.56
C ARG A 45 7.70 0.39 -19.43
N CYS A 46 7.44 1.47 -18.68
CA CYS A 46 6.10 1.99 -18.52
C CYS A 46 5.62 2.66 -19.81
N GLY A 47 4.52 2.18 -20.38
CA GLY A 47 3.92 2.76 -21.59
C GLY A 47 3.33 4.17 -21.39
N ARG A 48 3.16 4.60 -20.14
CA ARG A 48 2.57 5.91 -19.80
C ARG A 48 3.62 7.00 -19.60
N CYS A 49 4.56 6.79 -18.68
CA CYS A 49 5.58 7.78 -18.35
C CYS A 49 6.94 7.50 -18.99
N GLY A 50 7.12 6.35 -19.64
CA GLY A 50 8.35 5.97 -20.30
C GLY A 50 9.46 5.48 -19.36
N ALA A 51 9.25 5.47 -18.04
CA ALA A 51 10.23 5.00 -17.07
C ALA A 51 10.63 3.54 -17.33
N GLU A 52 11.92 3.26 -17.14
CA GLU A 52 12.50 1.93 -17.32
C GLU A 52 13.02 1.40 -15.98
N HIS A 53 12.73 0.13 -15.70
CA HIS A 53 13.18 -0.56 -14.49
C HIS A 53 13.75 -1.92 -14.86
N THR A 54 14.93 -2.22 -14.33
CA THR A 54 15.56 -3.54 -14.45
C THR A 54 15.66 -4.19 -13.08
N ALA A 55 15.24 -5.45 -12.98
CA ALA A 55 15.32 -6.24 -11.75
C ALA A 55 16.01 -7.58 -12.04
N THR A 56 16.78 -8.08 -11.07
CA THR A 56 17.50 -9.37 -11.13
C THR A 56 16.77 -10.48 -10.38
N THR A 57 15.63 -10.16 -9.76
CA THR A 57 14.75 -11.14 -9.12
C THR A 57 13.31 -10.90 -9.55
N GLU A 58 12.51 -11.98 -9.60
CA GLU A 58 11.08 -11.89 -9.90
C GLU A 58 10.33 -11.03 -8.87
N ALA A 59 10.68 -11.19 -7.58
CA ALA A 59 10.04 -10.45 -6.49
C ALA A 59 10.27 -8.94 -6.62
N ASP A 60 11.51 -8.52 -6.92
CA ASP A 60 11.83 -7.11 -7.11
C ASP A 60 11.16 -6.54 -8.37
N TYR A 61 11.07 -7.34 -9.44
CA TYR A 61 10.37 -6.97 -10.66
C TYR A 61 8.89 -6.68 -10.40
N LEU A 62 8.19 -7.62 -9.75
CA LEU A 62 6.77 -7.49 -9.43
C LEU A 62 6.53 -6.33 -8.45
N LYS A 63 7.39 -6.17 -7.44
CA LYS A 63 7.33 -5.05 -6.50
C LYS A 63 7.48 -3.71 -7.22
N ALA A 64 8.46 -3.59 -8.12
CA ALA A 64 8.70 -2.35 -8.86
C ALA A 64 7.50 -1.98 -9.75
N ILE A 65 6.92 -2.93 -10.46
CA ILE A 65 5.74 -2.69 -11.30
C ILE A 65 4.52 -2.30 -10.45
N GLY A 66 4.29 -2.99 -9.34
CA GLY A 66 3.19 -2.69 -8.43
C GLY A 66 3.27 -1.26 -7.90
N VAL A 67 4.39 -0.89 -7.28
CA VAL A 67 4.62 0.47 -6.75
C VAL A 67 4.51 1.52 -7.85
N HIS A 68 5.00 1.24 -9.05
CA HIS A 68 4.91 2.16 -10.19
C HIS A 68 3.45 2.38 -10.64
N GLY A 69 2.65 1.31 -10.71
CA GLY A 69 1.22 1.38 -11.02
C GLY A 69 0.45 2.17 -9.96
N ASP A 70 0.72 1.89 -8.68
CA ASP A 70 0.08 2.59 -7.56
C ASP A 70 0.41 4.09 -7.55
N ALA A 71 1.67 4.45 -7.84
CA ALA A 71 2.08 5.84 -7.97
C ALA A 71 1.27 6.58 -9.06
N HIS A 72 1.00 5.93 -10.20
CA HIS A 72 0.13 6.49 -11.23
C HIS A 72 -1.32 6.63 -10.76
N ALA A 73 -1.85 5.63 -10.07
CA ALA A 73 -3.22 5.68 -9.55
C ALA A 73 -3.39 6.82 -8.53
N VAL A 74 -2.43 7.01 -7.62
CA VAL A 74 -2.42 8.14 -6.68
C VAL A 74 -2.33 9.46 -7.43
N TRP A 75 -1.39 9.59 -8.36
CA TRP A 75 -1.22 10.81 -9.15
C TRP A 75 -2.48 11.23 -9.89
N ASP A 76 -3.22 10.25 -10.44
CA ASP A 76 -4.45 10.51 -11.18
C ASP A 76 -5.60 11.01 -10.32
N ARG A 77 -5.66 10.58 -9.05
CA ARG A 77 -6.69 11.02 -8.09
C ARG A 77 -6.50 12.47 -7.64
N LEU A 78 -5.27 12.97 -7.67
CA LEU A 78 -4.97 14.35 -7.27
C LEU A 78 -5.50 15.35 -8.30
N ASN A 79 -6.05 16.46 -7.83
CA ASN A 79 -6.39 17.60 -8.68
C ASN A 79 -5.14 18.41 -9.08
N ALA A 80 -5.30 19.40 -9.96
CA ALA A 80 -4.16 20.16 -10.51
C ALA A 80 -3.34 20.90 -9.43
N ILE A 81 -4.00 21.47 -8.42
CA ILE A 81 -3.35 22.21 -7.34
C ILE A 81 -2.56 21.23 -6.46
N GLU A 82 -3.19 20.11 -6.10
CA GLU A 82 -2.56 19.05 -5.29
C GLU A 82 -1.34 18.45 -5.99
N ARG A 83 -1.44 18.15 -7.29
CA ARG A 83 -0.30 17.65 -8.09
C ARG A 83 0.87 18.62 -8.08
N SER A 84 0.58 19.92 -8.25
CA SER A 84 1.61 20.96 -8.22
C SER A 84 2.27 21.05 -6.85
N GLY A 85 1.47 21.02 -5.77
CA GLY A 85 1.96 21.05 -4.40
C GLY A 85 2.84 19.85 -4.06
N VAL A 86 2.35 18.63 -4.31
CA VAL A 86 3.10 17.38 -4.09
C VAL A 86 4.39 17.38 -4.89
N ALA A 87 4.37 17.74 -6.18
CA ALA A 87 5.58 17.79 -6.98
C ALA A 87 6.58 18.84 -6.47
N SER A 88 6.12 19.99 -5.99
CA SER A 88 6.99 21.02 -5.39
C SER A 88 7.70 20.50 -4.15
N ILE A 89 6.94 19.91 -3.21
CA ILE A 89 7.48 19.35 -1.96
C ILE A 89 8.46 18.23 -2.25
N LEU A 90 8.10 17.27 -3.12
CA LEU A 90 8.96 16.15 -3.46
C LEU A 90 10.26 16.61 -4.13
N ARG A 91 10.24 17.63 -5.00
CA ARG A 91 11.49 18.18 -5.56
C ARG A 91 12.43 18.70 -4.48
N THR A 92 11.92 19.44 -3.50
CA THR A 92 12.72 19.96 -2.39
C THR A 92 13.31 18.82 -1.56
N ILE A 93 12.48 17.85 -1.15
CA ILE A 93 12.92 16.72 -0.33
C ILE A 93 13.93 15.86 -1.08
N LEU A 94 13.68 15.53 -2.35
CA LEU A 94 14.58 14.69 -3.14
C LEU A 94 15.88 15.41 -3.54
N SER A 95 15.93 16.74 -3.45
CA SER A 95 17.17 17.51 -3.64
C SER A 95 18.05 17.55 -2.39
N ALA A 96 17.55 17.10 -1.24
CA ALA A 96 18.25 17.12 0.05
C ALA A 96 18.21 15.72 0.69
N PRO A 97 19.28 14.90 0.53
CA PRO A 97 19.29 13.50 0.98
C PRO A 97 18.89 13.29 2.45
N ASP A 98 19.27 14.20 3.34
CA ASP A 98 18.93 14.11 4.76
C ASP A 98 17.41 14.26 5.00
N LEU A 99 16.76 15.20 4.29
CA LEU A 99 15.30 15.36 4.35
C LEU A 99 14.57 14.13 3.79
N ALA A 100 15.12 13.51 2.74
CA ALA A 100 14.57 12.28 2.21
C ALA A 100 14.64 11.13 3.23
N ALA A 101 15.77 11.00 3.94
CA ALA A 101 15.94 10.01 5.00
C ALA A 101 14.98 10.27 6.18
N GLU A 102 14.79 11.52 6.58
CA GLU A 102 13.81 11.89 7.61
C GLU A 102 12.37 11.55 7.22
N LEU A 103 11.98 11.85 5.98
CA LEU A 103 10.65 11.51 5.47
C LEU A 103 10.41 9.99 5.49
N LEU A 104 11.40 9.19 5.07
CA LEU A 104 11.32 7.73 5.12
C LEU A 104 11.19 7.23 6.56
N ALA A 105 12.00 7.75 7.48
CA ALA A 105 11.92 7.39 8.89
C ALA A 105 10.56 7.74 9.53
N LEU A 106 9.90 8.80 9.08
CA LEU A 106 8.54 9.14 9.51
C LEU A 106 7.50 8.17 8.94
N ALA A 107 7.63 7.80 7.67
CA ALA A 107 6.75 6.84 7.01
C ALA A 107 6.83 5.46 7.67
N ASP A 108 8.04 4.98 7.99
CA ASP A 108 8.26 3.68 8.63
C ASP A 108 7.68 3.60 10.07
N ARG A 109 7.47 4.74 10.72
CA ARG A 109 6.82 4.81 12.04
C ARG A 109 5.30 4.73 11.97
N GLN A 110 4.71 4.96 10.80
CA GLN A 110 3.26 4.83 10.67
C GLN A 110 2.91 3.34 10.69
N PRO A 111 1.97 2.90 11.55
CA PRO A 111 1.45 1.55 11.44
C PRO A 111 0.86 1.40 10.04
N ALA A 112 1.20 0.32 9.35
CA ALA A 112 0.59 0.00 8.08
C ALA A 112 -0.92 -0.05 8.31
N GLU A 113 -1.66 0.92 7.78
CA GLU A 113 -3.12 0.89 7.74
C GLU A 113 -3.50 -0.36 6.94
N THR A 114 -3.77 -1.46 7.66
CA THR A 114 -4.27 -2.69 7.08
C THR A 114 -5.64 -2.37 6.51
N GLY A 115 -5.73 -2.39 5.17
CA GLY A 115 -6.98 -2.39 4.43
C GLY A 115 -7.81 -3.63 4.75
N THR A 116 -8.44 -3.63 5.91
CA THR A 116 -9.60 -4.44 6.24
C THR A 116 -10.60 -3.46 6.85
N GLY A 117 -11.72 -3.26 6.16
CA GLY A 117 -12.81 -2.47 6.68
C GLY A 117 -13.23 -2.93 8.07
N GLU A 118 -13.79 -1.97 8.81
CA GLU A 118 -14.58 -2.20 10.03
C GLU A 118 -13.80 -2.37 11.35
N ALA A 119 -13.36 -1.24 11.90
CA ALA A 119 -13.29 -1.05 13.36
C ALA A 119 -13.50 0.41 13.77
N HIS A 120 -14.50 1.09 13.18
CA HIS A 120 -15.07 2.25 13.84
C HIS A 120 -16.01 1.76 14.96
N ARG A 121 -15.69 2.18 16.19
CA ARG A 121 -16.44 2.04 17.45
C ARG A 121 -16.22 0.76 18.26
N ARG A 122 -15.25 0.82 19.17
CA ARG A 122 -15.49 0.38 20.56
C ARG A 122 -15.12 1.51 21.50
N ARG A 123 -16.07 2.41 21.72
CA ARG A 123 -16.13 3.22 22.94
C ARG A 123 -16.26 2.22 24.11
N PRO A 124 -15.40 2.26 25.14
CA PRO A 124 -15.59 1.40 26.31
C PRO A 124 -16.96 1.69 26.92
N ALA A 125 -17.74 0.64 27.20
CA ALA A 125 -18.98 0.79 27.97
C ALA A 125 -18.62 1.29 29.38
N PRO A 126 -19.32 2.30 29.93
CA PRO A 126 -19.20 2.60 31.35
C PRO A 126 -19.67 1.39 32.17
N PRO A 127 -19.06 1.10 33.32
CA PRO A 127 -19.48 -0.01 34.18
C PRO A 127 -20.93 0.21 34.63
N ALA A 128 -21.72 -0.85 34.54
CA ALA A 128 -23.12 -0.87 34.97
C ALA A 128 -23.21 -0.74 36.49
N ASP A 129 -23.63 0.43 36.95
CA ASP A 129 -24.11 0.63 38.33
C ASP A 129 -25.32 -0.27 38.59
N LYS A 130 -25.17 -1.14 39.59
CA LYS A 130 -26.23 -2.04 40.03
C LYS A 130 -27.32 -1.23 40.73
N LYS A 131 -28.48 -1.18 40.09
CA LYS A 131 -29.70 -0.57 40.58
C LYS A 131 -30.27 -1.32 41.80
N GLY A 132 -30.41 -0.59 42.90
CA GLY A 132 -31.69 -0.56 43.62
C GLY A 132 -31.69 -1.03 45.07
N ARG A 133 -31.87 -0.09 46.02
CA ARG A 133 -32.96 -0.17 47.00
C ARG A 133 -33.23 1.16 47.69
N ALA A 134 -34.51 1.36 48.00
CA ALA A 134 -35.11 2.23 49.01
C ALA A 134 -35.42 3.70 48.65
N GLY A 135 -36.71 3.93 48.39
CA GLY A 135 -37.51 4.79 49.27
C GLY A 135 -37.64 6.27 48.91
N ARG A 136 -38.79 6.65 48.37
CA ARG A 136 -39.77 7.56 49.03
C ARG A 136 -40.84 7.98 48.04
N ALA A 137 -42.08 7.81 48.45
CA ALA A 137 -43.24 8.42 47.83
C ALA A 137 -43.28 9.93 48.15
N PRO A 138 -43.70 10.79 47.22
CA PRO A 138 -44.27 12.08 47.56
C PRO A 138 -45.81 11.99 47.52
N GLY A 139 -46.43 12.42 48.62
CA GLY A 139 -47.89 12.57 48.76
C GLY A 139 -48.46 13.74 47.93
N PRO A 140 -49.79 13.95 47.99
CA PRO A 140 -50.51 14.64 46.93
C PRO A 140 -50.67 16.17 47.10
N ARG A 141 -50.67 16.83 45.93
CA ARG A 141 -51.42 18.00 45.43
C ARG A 141 -51.88 19.11 46.41
N ARG A 142 -51.60 20.36 46.00
CA ARG A 142 -52.56 21.47 46.04
C ARG A 142 -52.24 22.53 44.94
N PRO A 143 -53.24 23.24 44.38
CA PRO A 143 -53.05 24.18 43.27
C PRO A 143 -53.20 25.67 43.65
N ALA A 144 -52.81 26.51 42.67
CA ALA A 144 -53.35 27.82 42.27
C ALA A 144 -52.88 29.13 42.95
N ALA A 145 -52.93 30.18 42.10
CA ALA A 145 -52.73 31.64 42.29
C ALA A 145 -51.26 32.07 42.46
N GLY A 146 -50.74 33.09 41.78
CA GLY A 146 -51.31 34.29 41.15
C GLY A 146 -50.37 35.45 41.50
N GLY A 147 -50.07 36.37 40.58
CA GLY A 147 -49.23 37.53 40.90
C GLY A 147 -48.63 38.24 39.69
N ASP A 148 -49.46 39.07 39.06
CA ASP A 148 -49.03 40.29 38.35
C ASP A 148 -48.23 41.21 39.29
N GLY A 149 -47.25 41.93 38.76
CA GLY A 149 -46.48 42.93 39.51
C GLY A 149 -45.48 43.69 38.65
N ASP A 150 -45.88 44.90 38.26
CA ASP A 150 -45.12 45.99 37.63
C ASP A 150 -43.67 46.17 38.10
N ARG A 151 -42.79 46.48 37.13
CA ARG A 151 -41.88 47.63 37.24
C ARG A 151 -41.34 48.09 35.89
#